data_AF-A0A3S8ULF0-F1
#
_entry.id   AF-A0A3S8ULF0-F1
#
_cell.length_a   1.000
_cell.length_b   1.000
_cell.length_c   1.000
_cell.angle_alpha   90.00
_cell.angle_beta   90.00
_cell.angle_gamma   90.00
#
_symmetry.space_group_name_H-M   'P 1'
#
loop_
_entity.id
_entity.type
_entity.pdbx_description
1 polymer ?
#
loop_
_entity_poly.entity_id
_entity_poly.type
_entity_poly.pdbx_seq_one_letter_code
_entity_poly.pdbx_strand_id
1 'polypeptide(L)'
;MTTETITAGSWKGFLGMGLAPRELEATLHAANERTQKEIAKIMGISPRTVEKRIDDARFKLGAKTMRGLVLEAFRRGLIQPAVVAMCAVLVGHTIASADDEFTRIRRSGERKVAETRIHRRAECAMAEA
;
A
#
# COMPACT_ATOMS: atom_id res chain seq x y z
N MET A 1 -4.72 -14.57 13.50
CA MET A 1 -5.53 -14.80 12.29
C MET A 1 -4.58 -14.92 11.12
N THR A 2 -4.40 -16.13 10.58
CA THR A 2 -3.57 -16.40 9.41
C THR A 2 -4.32 -15.89 8.17
N THR A 3 -4.10 -14.63 7.80
CA THR A 3 -4.59 -14.07 6.55
C THR A 3 -3.85 -14.72 5.40
N GLU A 4 -4.39 -15.82 4.88
CA GLU A 4 -3.89 -16.45 3.67
C GLU A 4 -4.17 -15.49 2.49
N THR A 5 -3.13 -14.82 1.99
CA THR A 5 -3.25 -13.93 0.82
C THR A 5 -2.76 -14.62 -0.43
N ILE A 6 -3.45 -14.43 -1.55
CA ILE A 6 -3.04 -14.95 -2.87
C ILE A 6 -2.55 -13.79 -3.72
N THR A 7 -1.42 -13.95 -4.41
CA THR A 7 -0.89 -12.93 -5.31
C THR A 7 -0.88 -13.49 -6.73
N ALA A 8 -1.37 -12.72 -7.69
CA ALA A 8 -1.28 -13.06 -9.11
C ALA A 8 -1.01 -11.80 -9.94
N GLY A 9 0.12 -11.79 -10.65
CA GLY A 9 0.58 -10.63 -11.41
C GLY A 9 0.74 -9.40 -10.51
N SER A 10 0.10 -8.30 -10.90
CA SER A 10 0.18 -7.01 -10.20
C SER A 10 -0.83 -6.86 -9.04
N TRP A 11 -1.59 -7.92 -8.74
CA TRP A 11 -2.72 -7.88 -7.80
C TRP A 11 -2.51 -8.83 -6.64
N LYS A 12 -2.91 -8.37 -5.45
CA LYS A 12 -2.97 -9.13 -4.21
C LYS A 12 -4.42 -9.33 -3.82
N GLY A 13 -4.79 -10.55 -3.46
CA GLY A 13 -6.11 -10.94 -2.98
C GLY A 13 -6.08 -11.46 -1.54
N PHE A 14 -7.18 -11.29 -0.82
CA PHE A 14 -7.33 -11.71 0.58
C PHE A 14 -8.39 -12.81 0.70
N LEU A 15 -8.02 -13.94 1.33
CA LEU A 15 -8.95 -15.02 1.63
C LEU A 15 -9.81 -14.71 2.86
N GLY A 16 -10.91 -15.44 3.02
CA GLY A 16 -11.86 -15.26 4.13
C GLY A 16 -12.88 -14.13 3.91
N MET A 17 -12.87 -13.47 2.76
CA MET A 17 -13.73 -12.32 2.43
C MET A 17 -14.91 -12.67 1.50
N GLY A 18 -15.29 -13.95 1.43
CA GLY A 18 -16.46 -14.41 0.66
C GLY A 18 -16.17 -15.07 -0.70
N LEU A 19 -14.91 -15.10 -1.16
CA LEU A 19 -14.49 -15.90 -2.32
C LEU A 19 -13.69 -17.13 -1.88
N ALA A 20 -13.89 -18.25 -2.56
CA ALA A 20 -13.04 -19.42 -2.39
C ALA A 20 -11.66 -19.19 -3.02
N PRO A 21 -10.60 -19.91 -2.58
CA PRO A 21 -9.23 -19.67 -3.07
C PRO A 21 -9.09 -19.69 -4.59
N ARG A 22 -9.68 -20.69 -5.25
CA ARG A 22 -9.62 -20.82 -6.72
C ARG A 22 -10.46 -19.79 -7.46
N GLU A 23 -11.54 -19.32 -6.86
CA GLU A 23 -12.37 -18.23 -7.41
C GLU A 23 -11.64 -16.90 -7.32
N LEU A 24 -10.96 -16.66 -6.19
CA LEU A 24 -10.13 -15.48 -5.98
C LEU A 24 -8.96 -15.47 -6.96
N GLU A 25 -8.25 -16.58 -7.13
CA GLU A 25 -7.16 -16.74 -8.10
C GLU A 25 -7.61 -16.39 -9.52
N ALA A 26 -8.74 -16.95 -9.98
CA ALA A 26 -9.32 -16.62 -11.28
C ALA A 26 -9.70 -15.14 -11.41
N THR A 27 -10.27 -14.55 -10.35
CA THR A 27 -10.63 -13.12 -10.30
C THR A 27 -9.40 -12.21 -10.39
N LEU A 28 -8.29 -12.57 -9.73
CA LEU A 28 -7.04 -11.82 -9.81
C LEU A 28 -6.46 -11.85 -11.24
N HIS A 29 -6.50 -13.00 -11.91
CA HIS A 29 -6.06 -13.06 -13.31
C HIS A 29 -6.99 -12.28 -14.25
N ALA A 30 -8.30 -12.27 -14.00
CA ALA A 30 -9.24 -11.41 -14.72
C ALA A 30 -8.94 -9.92 -14.50
N ALA A 31 -8.49 -9.52 -13.30
CA ALA A 31 -8.04 -8.15 -13.02
C ALA A 31 -6.71 -7.79 -13.71
N ASN A 32 -5.90 -8.78 -14.09
CA ASN A 32 -4.72 -8.62 -14.96
C ASN A 32 -5.08 -8.66 -16.47
N GLU A 33 -6.36 -8.45 -16.82
CA GLU A 33 -6.87 -8.44 -18.19
C GLU A 33 -6.61 -9.75 -18.97
N ARG A 34 -6.48 -10.88 -18.28
CA ARG A 34 -6.32 -12.19 -18.94
C ARG A 34 -7.66 -12.72 -19.43
N THR A 35 -7.65 -13.31 -20.63
CA THR A 35 -8.79 -14.04 -21.17
C THR A 35 -8.99 -15.37 -20.44
N GLN A 36 -10.21 -15.92 -20.44
CA GLN A 36 -10.50 -17.19 -19.76
C GLN A 36 -9.61 -18.35 -20.26
N LYS A 37 -9.21 -18.34 -21.54
CA LYS A 37 -8.30 -19.35 -22.11
C LYS A 37 -6.88 -19.23 -21.54
N GLU A 38 -6.38 -18.01 -21.34
CA GLU A 38 -5.08 -17.78 -20.72
C GLU A 38 -5.11 -18.12 -19.23
N ILE A 39 -6.18 -17.73 -18.52
CA ILE A 39 -6.41 -18.09 -17.11
C ILE A 39 -6.40 -19.62 -16.96
N ALA A 40 -7.08 -20.34 -17.84
CA ALA A 40 -7.11 -21.80 -17.85
C ALA A 40 -5.71 -22.41 -18.00
N LYS A 41 -4.91 -21.86 -18.91
CA LYS A 41 -3.50 -22.27 -19.11
C LYS A 41 -2.65 -21.99 -17.88
N ILE A 42 -2.82 -20.82 -17.24
CA ILE A 42 -2.07 -20.45 -16.03
C ILE A 42 -2.44 -21.33 -14.84
N MET A 43 -3.74 -21.58 -14.63
CA MET A 43 -4.25 -22.36 -13.51
C MET A 43 -4.16 -23.88 -13.72
N GLY A 44 -3.80 -24.34 -14.92
CA GLY A 44 -3.69 -25.77 -15.26
C GLY A 44 -5.04 -26.50 -15.28
N ILE A 45 -6.12 -25.81 -15.64
CA ILE A 45 -7.50 -26.36 -15.66
C ILE A 45 -8.18 -26.12 -17.01
N SER A 46 -9.32 -26.77 -17.24
CA SER A 46 -10.08 -26.55 -18.48
C SER A 46 -10.70 -25.14 -18.53
N PRO A 47 -10.85 -24.51 -19.72
CA PRO A 47 -11.51 -23.21 -19.86
C PRO A 47 -12.93 -23.20 -19.31
N ARG A 48 -13.67 -24.31 -19.47
CA ARG A 48 -15.02 -24.48 -18.92
C ARG A 48 -15.02 -24.46 -17.38
N THR A 49 -13.96 -24.95 -16.75
CA THR A 49 -13.81 -24.89 -15.30
C THR A 49 -13.56 -23.45 -14.84
N VAL A 50 -12.76 -22.68 -15.58
CA VAL A 50 -12.53 -21.25 -15.29
C VAL A 50 -13.84 -20.46 -15.37
N GLU A 51 -14.61 -20.67 -16.44
CA GLU A 51 -15.92 -20.02 -16.63
C GLU A 51 -16.82 -20.24 -15.42
N LYS A 52 -16.97 -21.50 -14.97
CA LYS A 52 -17.74 -21.83 -13.76
C LYS A 52 -17.23 -21.11 -12.52
N ARG A 53 -15.91 -21.05 -12.32
CA ARG A 53 -15.32 -20.38 -11.14
C ARG A 53 -15.56 -18.87 -11.14
N ILE A 54 -15.54 -18.26 -12.31
CA ILE A 54 -15.84 -16.84 -12.47
C ILE A 54 -17.32 -16.56 -12.25
N ASP A 55 -18.19 -17.46 -12.72
CA ASP A 55 -19.64 -17.34 -12.49
C ASP A 55 -20.01 -17.55 -11.02
N ASP A 56 -19.38 -18.50 -10.33
CA ASP A 56 -19.51 -18.67 -8.88
C ASP A 56 -19.06 -17.40 -8.14
N ALA A 57 -17.92 -16.82 -8.52
CA ALA A 57 -17.41 -15.58 -7.94
C ALA A 57 -18.37 -14.40 -8.19
N ARG A 58 -18.91 -14.29 -9.41
CA ARG A 58 -19.91 -13.28 -9.80
C ARG A 58 -21.17 -13.41 -8.97
N PHE A 59 -21.69 -14.62 -8.81
CA PHE A 59 -22.87 -14.88 -8.00
C PHE A 59 -22.65 -14.47 -6.55
N LYS A 60 -21.51 -14.85 -5.95
CA LYS A 60 -21.16 -14.50 -4.56
C LYS A 60 -21.00 -12.99 -4.32
N LEU A 61 -20.47 -12.25 -5.30
CA LEU A 61 -20.33 -10.80 -5.21
C LEU A 61 -21.55 -10.03 -5.75
N GLY A 62 -22.56 -10.71 -6.31
CA GLY A 62 -23.72 -10.05 -6.93
C GLY A 62 -23.39 -9.30 -8.22
N ALA A 63 -22.31 -9.70 -8.92
CA ALA A 63 -21.85 -9.04 -10.13
C ALA A 63 -22.46 -9.64 -11.40
N LYS A 64 -23.05 -8.80 -12.24
CA LYS A 64 -23.68 -9.23 -13.51
C LYS A 64 -22.70 -9.44 -14.65
N THR A 65 -21.48 -8.91 -14.59
CA THR A 65 -20.49 -9.02 -15.66
C THR A 65 -19.10 -9.28 -15.07
N MET A 66 -18.15 -9.76 -15.90
CA MET A 66 -16.74 -9.90 -15.50
C MET A 66 -16.16 -8.58 -14.99
N ARG A 67 -16.44 -7.47 -15.68
CA ARG A 67 -15.97 -6.14 -15.26
C ARG A 67 -16.59 -5.75 -13.92
N GLY A 68 -17.87 -6.03 -13.74
CA GLY A 68 -18.56 -5.81 -12.46
C GLY A 68 -17.99 -6.66 -11.33
N LEU A 69 -17.54 -7.89 -11.62
CA LEU A 69 -16.87 -8.76 -10.63
C LEU A 69 -15.60 -8.10 -10.11
N VAL A 70 -14.72 -7.66 -11.01
CA VAL A 70 -13.46 -7.00 -10.64
C VAL A 70 -13.73 -5.70 -9.88
N LEU A 71 -14.71 -4.91 -10.33
CA LEU A 71 -15.09 -3.66 -9.66
C LEU A 71 -15.63 -3.89 -8.25
N GLU A 72 -16.52 -4.88 -8.06
CA GLU A 72 -17.06 -5.22 -6.73
C GLU A 72 -15.97 -5.79 -5.81
N ALA A 73 -15.09 -6.64 -6.34
CA ALA A 73 -13.95 -7.17 -5.59
C ALA A 73 -13.01 -6.04 -5.12
N PHE A 74 -12.77 -5.03 -5.97
CA PHE A 74 -11.98 -3.86 -5.61
C PHE A 74 -12.71 -2.98 -4.57
N ARG A 75 -13.99 -2.68 -4.80
CA ARG A 75 -14.82 -1.85 -3.91
C ARG A 75 -14.91 -2.39 -2.48
N ARG A 76 -14.92 -3.72 -2.34
CA ARG A 76 -14.98 -4.42 -1.04
C ARG A 76 -13.59 -4.69 -0.44
N GLY A 77 -12.51 -4.33 -1.12
CA GLY A 77 -11.14 -4.55 -0.66
C GLY A 77 -10.68 -6.02 -0.71
N LEU A 78 -11.35 -6.88 -1.48
CA LEU A 78 -10.91 -8.28 -1.68
C LEU A 78 -9.64 -8.36 -2.52
N ILE A 79 -9.51 -7.46 -3.50
CA ILE A 79 -8.34 -7.34 -4.36
C ILE A 79 -7.76 -5.94 -4.22
N GLN A 80 -6.43 -5.85 -4.16
CA GLN A 80 -5.68 -4.62 -4.09
C GLN A 80 -4.54 -4.64 -5.12
N PRO A 81 -4.31 -3.55 -5.86
CA PRO A 81 -3.12 -3.42 -6.67
C PRO A 81 -1.89 -3.31 -5.75
N ALA A 82 -0.78 -3.93 -6.14
CA ALA A 82 0.45 -3.96 -5.35
C ALA A 82 0.97 -2.55 -4.98
N VAL A 83 0.66 -1.53 -5.80
CA VAL A 83 1.03 -0.13 -5.55
C VAL A 83 0.45 0.43 -4.24
N VAL A 84 -0.71 -0.05 -3.79
CA VAL A 84 -1.33 0.44 -2.55
C VAL A 84 -0.44 0.12 -1.34
N ALA A 85 0.17 -1.07 -1.32
CA ALA A 85 1.11 -1.45 -0.27
C ALA A 85 2.38 -0.57 -0.32
N MET A 86 2.89 -0.27 -1.52
CA MET A 86 4.04 0.64 -1.70
C MET A 86 3.74 2.05 -1.20
N CYS A 87 2.58 2.61 -1.55
CA CYS A 87 2.16 3.92 -1.06
C CYS A 87 2.06 3.96 0.46
N ALA A 88 1.54 2.90 1.09
CA ALA A 88 1.47 2.82 2.55
C ALA A 88 2.86 2.87 3.21
N VAL A 89 3.85 2.19 2.62
CA VAL A 89 5.24 2.24 3.10
C VAL A 89 5.85 3.63 2.92
N LEU A 90 5.69 4.24 1.75
CA LEU A 90 6.25 5.57 1.47
C LEU A 90 5.65 6.64 2.37
N VAL A 91 4.32 6.67 2.49
CA VAL A 91 3.62 7.61 3.37
C VAL A 91 4.00 7.35 4.84
N GLY A 92 4.02 6.09 5.26
CA GLY A 92 4.46 5.72 6.61
C GLY A 92 5.89 6.18 6.92
N HIS A 93 6.80 6.06 5.96
CA HIS A 93 8.17 6.56 6.09
C HIS A 93 8.21 8.08 6.25
N THR A 94 7.48 8.83 5.43
CA THR A 94 7.43 10.30 5.55
C THR A 94 6.88 10.78 6.89
N ILE A 95 5.87 10.10 7.44
CA ILE A 95 5.28 10.43 8.74
C ILE A 95 6.28 10.11 9.86
N ALA A 96 6.91 8.93 9.82
CA ALA A 96 7.91 8.55 10.80
C ALA A 96 9.16 9.44 10.79
N SER A 97 9.58 9.93 9.61
CA SER A 97 10.70 10.86 9.49
C SER A 97 10.36 12.31 9.89
N ALA A 98 9.08 12.70 9.86
CA ALA A 98 8.67 14.06 10.21
C ALA A 98 8.90 14.38 11.69
N ASP A 99 8.79 13.39 12.58
CA ASP A 99 9.02 13.56 14.03
C ASP A 99 10.49 13.94 14.34
N ASP A 100 11.45 13.45 13.54
CA ASP A 100 12.89 13.74 13.67
C ASP A 100 13.25 15.16 13.14
N GLU A 101 12.45 15.68 12.21
CA GLU A 101 12.69 17.00 11.59
C GLU A 101 11.98 18.13 12.34
N PHE A 102 10.76 17.91 12.82
CA PHE A 102 9.97 18.93 13.54
C PHE A 102 10.58 19.27 14.92
N THR A 103 11.26 18.32 15.56
CA THR A 103 11.96 18.54 16.84
C THR A 103 13.28 19.31 16.72
N ARG A 104 13.86 19.45 15.51
CA ARG A 104 15.01 20.34 15.26
C ARG A 104 14.63 21.81 15.08
N ILE A 105 13.34 22.15 15.05
CA ILE A 105 12.89 23.54 15.17
C ILE A 105 12.91 23.95 16.66
N ARG A 106 14.07 23.80 17.31
CA ARG A 106 14.31 24.31 18.66
C ARG A 106 15.73 24.87 18.79
N ARG A 107 15.79 26.21 18.83
CA ARG A 107 16.87 27.09 19.31
C ARG A 107 18.03 27.40 18.35
N SER A 108 17.76 27.99 17.19
CA SER A 108 18.78 28.69 16.41
C SER A 108 19.23 30.05 17.01
N GLY A 109 18.71 30.44 18.19
CA GLY A 109 18.98 31.76 18.80
C GLY A 109 19.93 31.78 20.00
N GLU A 110 20.08 30.69 20.75
CA GLU A 110 20.78 30.76 22.05
C GLU A 110 22.31 30.69 21.96
N ARG A 111 22.86 29.91 21.01
CA ARG A 111 24.34 29.79 20.85
C ARG A 111 24.97 31.11 20.39
N LYS A 112 24.33 31.83 19.46
CA LYS A 112 24.86 33.11 18.94
C LYS A 112 24.78 34.26 19.95
N VAL A 113 23.79 34.27 20.84
CA VAL A 113 23.66 35.30 21.88
C VAL A 113 24.65 35.09 23.02
N ALA A 114 24.99 33.84 23.35
CA ALA A 114 26.03 33.54 24.34
C ALA A 114 27.41 33.98 23.84
N GLU A 115 27.77 33.64 22.61
CA GLU A 115 29.06 34.02 22.00
C GLU A 115 29.23 35.54 21.90
N THR A 116 28.19 36.28 21.48
CA THR A 116 28.26 37.75 21.37
C THR A 116 28.33 38.48 22.72
N ARG A 117 27.79 37.90 23.80
CA ARG A 117 27.93 38.47 25.15
C ARG A 117 29.32 38.24 25.74
N ILE A 118 29.95 37.10 25.44
CA ILE A 118 31.31 36.79 25.90
C ILE A 118 32.32 37.72 25.21
N HIS A 119 32.16 37.95 23.89
CA HIS A 119 33.04 38.87 23.15
C HIS A 119 32.96 40.31 23.67
N ARG A 120 31.75 40.82 23.92
CA ARG A 120 31.57 42.20 24.44
C ARG A 120 32.15 42.41 25.84
N ARG A 121 32.13 41.39 26.70
CA ARG A 121 32.76 41.46 28.03
C ARG A 121 34.29 41.43 27.95
N ALA A 122 34.84 40.65 27.02
CA ALA A 122 36.28 40.65 26.77
C ALA A 122 36.77 42.02 26.25
N GLU A 123 36.02 42.66 25.36
CA GLU A 123 36.36 43.99 24.84
C GLU A 123 36.31 45.09 25.91
N CYS A 124 35.31 45.09 26.80
CA CYS A 124 35.29 46.04 27.93
C CYS A 124 36.45 45.81 28.91
N ALA A 125 36.81 44.56 29.20
CA ALA A 125 37.92 44.25 30.10
C ALA A 125 39.30 44.64 29.52
N MET A 126 39.43 44.66 28.20
CA MET A 126 40.64 45.10 27.49
C MET A 126 40.74 46.62 27.33
N ALA A 127 39.64 47.36 27.54
CA ALA A 127 39.62 48.82 27.48
C ALA A 127 39.92 49.50 28.83
N GLU A 128 39.98 48.72 29.92
CA GLU A 128 40.24 49.19 31.30
C GLU A 128 41.67 48.89 31.80
N ALA A 129 42.57 48.38 30.94
CA ALA A 129 43.98 48.11 31.22
C ALA A 129 44.91 49.07 30.47
#